data_AF-A0A1G3G7L0-F1
#
_entry.id   AF-A0A1G3G7L0-F1
#
_cell.length_a   1.000
_cell.length_b   1.000
_cell.length_c   1.000
_cell.angle_alpha   90.00
_cell.angle_beta   90.00
_cell.angle_gamma   90.00
#
_symmetry.space_group_name_H-M   'P 1'
#
loop_
_entity.id
_entity.type
_entity.pdbx_description
1 polymer ?
#
loop_
_entity_poly.entity_id
_entity_poly.type
_entity_poly.pdbx_seq_one_letter_code
_entity_poly.pdbx_strand_id
1 'polypeptide(L)' 'MTEISSIKLLIDRWPNRKDLAADIGVSPDRVHKWAQTESIPARFHARILRAASLREISISAEDLVRLHDDQDGEAA' A
#
# COMPACT_ATOMS: atom_id res chain seq x y z
N MET A 1 8.16 -11.92 -11.57
CA MET A 1 7.26 -11.57 -10.44
C MET A 1 7.88 -10.37 -9.76
N THR A 2 7.29 -9.18 -9.85
CA THR A 2 7.83 -7.99 -9.18
C THR A 2 7.35 -7.99 -7.75
N GLU A 3 8.18 -8.51 -6.85
CA GLU A 3 7.95 -8.44 -5.40
C GLU A 3 7.78 -7.00 -4.94
N ILE A 4 6.80 -6.77 -4.07
CA ILE A 4 6.58 -5.45 -3.47
C ILE A 4 7.43 -5.37 -2.21
N SER A 5 8.60 -4.75 -2.32
CA SER A 5 9.58 -4.68 -1.22
C SER A 5 9.36 -3.49 -0.28
N SER A 6 8.51 -2.51 -0.64
CA SER A 6 8.22 -1.36 0.22
C SER A 6 6.84 -0.76 -0.07
N ILE A 7 6.27 -0.07 0.93
CA ILE A 7 4.98 0.65 0.81
C ILE A 7 5.03 1.69 -0.32
N LYS A 8 6.17 2.35 -0.51
CA LYS A 8 6.37 3.30 -1.61
C LYS A 8 6.22 2.63 -2.97
N LEU A 9 6.79 1.43 -3.16
CA LEU A 9 6.71 0.67 -4.40
C LEU A 9 5.29 0.16 -4.66
N LEU A 10 4.56 -0.18 -3.59
CA LEU A 10 3.14 -0.48 -3.68
C LEU A 10 2.35 0.71 -4.22
N ILE A 11 2.55 1.89 -3.63
CA ILE A 11 1.85 3.11 -4.03
C ILE A 11 2.23 3.54 -5.46
N ASP A 12 3.47 3.27 -5.89
CA ASP A 12 3.97 3.56 -7.24
C ASP A 12 3.29 2.72 -8.34
N ARG A 13 2.59 1.63 -7.98
CA ARG A 13 1.76 0.86 -8.93
C ARG A 13 0.59 1.66 -9.48
N TRP A 14 0.15 2.69 -8.76
CA TRP A 14 -0.81 3.64 -9.29
C TRP A 14 -0.08 4.72 -10.10
N PRO A 15 -0.63 5.12 -11.26
CA PRO A 15 -0.04 6.20 -12.05
C PRO A 15 0.06 7.52 -11.27
N ASN A 16 -0.79 7.69 -10.25
CA ASN A 16 -0.71 8.81 -9.33
C ASN A 16 -1.15 8.42 -7.91
N ARG A 17 -0.49 8.98 -6.88
CA ARG A 17 -0.92 8.84 -5.48
C ARG A 17 -2.32 9.39 -5.23
N LYS A 18 -2.72 10.41 -6.01
CA LYS A 18 -4.07 10.99 -5.97
C LYS A 18 -5.13 9.99 -6.43
N ASP A 19 -4.81 9.16 -7.43
CA ASP A 19 -5.71 8.12 -7.92
C ASP A 19 -5.95 7.06 -6.84
N LEU A 20 -4.87 6.55 -6.21
CA LEU A 20 -5.01 5.63 -5.08
C LEU A 20 -5.86 6.25 -3.97
N ALA A 21 -5.58 7.51 -3.63
CA ALA A 21 -6.31 8.23 -2.59
C ALA A 21 -7.81 8.37 -2.91
N ALA A 22 -8.14 8.68 -4.17
CA ALA A 22 -9.51 8.75 -4.67
C ALA A 22 -10.21 7.38 -4.62
N ASP A 23 -9.53 6.32 -5.05
CA ASP A 23 -10.06 4.95 -5.07
C ASP A 23 -10.42 4.44 -3.65
N ILE A 24 -9.58 4.71 -2.66
CA ILE A 24 -9.80 4.22 -1.28
C ILE A 24 -10.55 5.24 -0.40
N GLY A 25 -10.85 6.43 -0.93
CA GLY A 25 -11.57 7.50 -0.26
C GLY A 25 -10.79 8.16 0.88
N VAL A 26 -9.50 8.43 0.67
CA VAL A 26 -8.65 9.17 1.63
C VAL A 26 -8.00 10.38 0.97
N SER A 27 -7.41 11.26 1.77
CA SER A 27 -6.65 12.40 1.25
C SER A 27 -5.28 11.96 0.71
N PRO A 28 -4.78 12.57 -0.39
CA PRO A 28 -3.48 12.25 -0.96
C PRO A 28 -2.31 12.51 0.00
N ASP A 29 -2.47 13.48 0.91
CA ASP A 29 -1.50 13.76 1.98
C ASP A 29 -1.31 12.55 2.91
N ARG A 30 -2.40 11.83 3.19
CA ARG A 30 -2.36 10.62 4.01
C ARG A 30 -1.61 9.49 3.31
N VAL A 31 -1.84 9.31 2.01
CA VAL A 31 -1.09 8.34 1.18
C VAL A 31 0.39 8.72 1.14
N HIS A 32 0.70 10.02 1.04
CA HIS A 32 2.07 10.49 1.10
C HIS A 32 2.74 10.18 2.44
N LYS A 33 2.04 10.38 3.56
CA LYS A 33 2.52 10.00 4.89
C LYS A 33 2.80 8.50 4.98
N TRP A 34 1.93 7.64 4.48
CA TRP A 34 2.17 6.19 4.50
C TRP A 34 3.44 5.79 3.74
N ALA A 35 3.74 6.47 2.63
CA ALA A 35 4.98 6.26 1.89
C ALA A 35 6.22 6.77 2.63
N GLN A 36 6.09 7.75 3.52
CA GLN A 36 7.18 8.28 4.35
C GLN A 36 7.40 7.47 5.63
N THR A 37 6.32 7.02 6.27
CA THR A 37 6.36 6.27 7.53
C THR A 37 6.41 4.76 7.30
N GLU A 38 6.45 4.33 6.03
CA GLU A 38 6.46 2.93 5.59
C GLU A 38 5.42 2.05 6.30
N SER A 39 4.25 2.63 6.59
CA SER A 39 3.23 1.97 7.40
C SER A 39 1.84 2.34 6.90
N ILE A 40 1.04 1.31 6.58
CA ILE A 40 -0.36 1.47 6.17
C ILE A 40 -1.27 0.81 7.21
N PRO A 41 -2.20 1.53 7.83
CA PRO A 41 -3.11 0.94 8.81
C PRO A 41 -3.92 -0.21 8.19
N ALA A 42 -3.98 -1.37 8.87
CA ALA A 42 -4.63 -2.60 8.39
C ALA A 42 -6.07 -2.41 7.90
N ARG A 43 -6.82 -1.47 8.51
CA ARG A 43 -8.19 -1.10 8.07
C ARG A 43 -8.29 -0.63 6.60
N PHE A 44 -7.18 -0.20 6.00
CA PHE A 44 -7.12 0.22 4.60
C PHE A 44 -6.67 -0.89 3.64
N HIS A 45 -6.09 -2.00 4.14
CA HIS A 45 -5.58 -3.08 3.28
C HIS A 45 -6.67 -3.63 2.36
N ALA A 46 -7.84 -3.94 2.90
CA ALA A 46 -8.98 -4.42 2.11
C ALA A 46 -9.43 -3.42 1.03
N ARG A 47 -9.36 -2.11 1.32
CA ARG A 47 -9.71 -1.06 0.35
C ARG A 47 -8.67 -0.95 -0.77
N ILE A 48 -7.39 -1.05 -0.41
CA ILE A 48 -6.27 -1.02 -1.36
C ILE A 48 -6.34 -2.24 -2.28
N LEU A 49 -6.57 -3.44 -1.74
CA LEU A 49 -6.74 -4.66 -2.53
C LEU A 49 -7.91 -4.53 -3.49
N ARG A 50 -9.05 -4.01 -3.03
CA ARG A 50 -10.21 -3.77 -3.89
C ARG A 50 -9.89 -2.78 -5.01
N ALA A 51 -9.25 -1.65 -4.69
CA ALA A 51 -8.82 -0.66 -5.67
C ALA A 51 -7.84 -1.23 -6.69
N ALA A 52 -6.89 -2.05 -6.23
CA ALA A 52 -5.94 -2.75 -7.09
C ALA A 52 -6.66 -3.71 -8.05
N SER A 53 -7.59 -4.53 -7.55
CA SER A 53 -8.39 -5.43 -8.38
C SER A 53 -9.23 -4.69 -9.42
N LEU A 54 -9.82 -3.54 -9.06
CA LEU A 54 -10.62 -2.72 -9.99
C LEU A 54 -9.78 -2.12 -11.14
N ARG A 55 -8.48 -1.91 -10.90
CA ARG A 55 -7.54 -1.37 -11.88
C ARG A 55 -6.67 -2.45 -12.54
N GLU A 56 -6.96 -3.73 -12.28
CA GLU A 56 -6.17 -4.87 -12.77
C GLU A 56 -4.69 -4.80 -12.35
N ILE A 57 -4.41 -4.14 -11.21
CA ILE A 57 -3.07 -4.05 -10.63
C ILE A 57 -2.79 -5.33 -9.85
N SER A 58 -1.69 -6.00 -10.19
CA SER A 58 -1.24 -7.22 -9.50
C SER A 58 -0.63 -6.88 -8.13
N ILE A 59 -1.46 -6.87 -7.09
CA ILE A 59 -1.06 -6.74 -5.67
C ILE A 59 -1.81 -7.80 -4.87
N SER A 60 -1.10 -8.57 -4.04
CA SER A 60 -1.69 -9.59 -3.19
C SER A 60 -1.79 -9.14 -1.74
N ALA A 61 -2.69 -9.75 -0.97
CA ALA A 61 -2.77 -9.52 0.47
C ALA A 61 -1.46 -9.93 1.17
N GLU A 62 -0.81 -10.99 0.68
CA GLU A 62 0.48 -11.46 1.17
C GLU A 62 1.58 -10.41 1.06
N ASP A 63 1.60 -9.62 -0.02
CA ASP A 63 2.55 -8.51 -0.17
C ASP A 63 2.35 -7.47 0.94
N LEU A 64 1.10 -7.08 1.21
CA LEU A 64 0.76 -6.12 2.27
C LEU A 64 1.11 -6.62 3.67
N VAL A 65 0.94 -7.92 3.92
CA VAL A 65 1.26 -8.54 5.21
C VAL A 65 2.78 -8.62 5.40
N ARG A 66 3.52 -9.07 4.38
CA ARG A 66 5.00 -9.13 4.43
C ARG A 66 5.63 -7.76 4.67
N LEU A 67 5.07 -6.72 4.05
CA LEU A 67 5.51 -5.33 4.28
C LEU A 67 5.34 -4.88 5.74
N HIS A 68 4.38 -5.45 6.46
CA HIS A 68 4.17 -5.15 7.89
C HIS A 68 5.02 -6.04 8.80
N ASP A 69 5.24 -7.29 8.41
CA ASP A 69 6.07 -8.25 9.15
C ASP A 69 7.54 -7.79 9.23
N ASP A 70 8.08 -7.28 8.12
CA ASP A 70 9.44 -6.74 8.05
C ASP A 70 9.65 -5.50 8.94
N GLN A 71 8.59 -4.72 9.20
CA GLN A 71 8.63 -3.52 10.04
C GLN A 71 8.51 -3.82 11.55
N ASP A 72 8.01 -5.00 11.94
CA ASP A 72 7.91 -5.45 13.34
C ASP A 72 9.19 -6.21 13.78
N GLY A 73 10.10 -6.49 12.83
CA GLY A 73 11.30 -7.33 13.00
C GLY A 73 12.53 -6.67 13.65
N GLU A 74 12.46 -5.41 14.09
CA GLU A 74 13.54 -4.76 14.86
C GLU A 74 13.07 -4.32 16.26
N ALA A 75 12.80 -5.32 17.10
CA ALA A 75 12.86 -5.22 18.55
C ALA A 75 13.59 -6.46 19.09
N ALA A 76 14.89 -6.53 18.83
CA ALA A 76 15.81 -7.47 19.48
C ALA A 76 16.57 -6.76 20.62
#